data_AF-A0AAN4VXC3-F1
#
_entry.id   AF-A0AAN4VXC3-F1
#
_cell.length_a   1.000
_cell.length_b   1.000
_cell.length_c   1.000
_cell.angle_alpha   90.00
_cell.angle_beta   90.00
_cell.angle_gamma   90.00
#
_symmetry.space_group_name_H-M   'P 1'
#
loop_
_entity.id
_entity.type
_entity.pdbx_description
1 polymer ?
#
loop_
_entity_poly.entity_id
_entity_poly.type
_entity_poly.pdbx_seq_one_letter_code
_entity_poly.pdbx_strand_id
1 'polypeptide(L)'
;MRFVGRSIPEDARAFFTKVTDWLKEYLENPAPTTRVIFQLEYMNTSSSKCFVDMLKMLEVVHQDATDVTLVWYYDEEDEDMEDTGEDFKNMFEFPVELRGVDDLLQRPFDL
;
A
#
# COMPACT_ATOMS: atom_id res chain seq x y z
N MET A 1 8.02 3.32 -2.03
CA MET A 1 8.06 2.38 -0.88
C MET A 1 7.34 1.08 -1.24
N ARG A 2 7.72 -0.06 -0.67
CA ARG A 2 7.17 -1.38 -1.05
C ARG A 2 6.91 -2.26 0.17
N PHE A 3 5.79 -2.97 0.15
CA PHE A 3 5.35 -3.92 1.17
C PHE A 3 5.07 -5.26 0.50
N VAL A 4 5.68 -6.32 1.01
CA VAL A 4 5.65 -7.66 0.41
C VAL A 4 5.38 -8.71 1.47
N GLY A 5 4.62 -9.74 1.11
CA GLY A 5 4.41 -10.94 1.91
C GLY A 5 3.08 -10.91 2.67
N ARG A 6 3.07 -11.40 3.92
CA ARG A 6 1.83 -11.56 4.71
C ARG A 6 1.84 -10.63 5.91
N SER A 7 0.80 -9.81 6.05
CA SER A 7 0.65 -8.89 7.18
C SER A 7 -0.34 -9.42 8.21
N ILE A 8 0.17 -10.17 9.19
CA ILE A 8 -0.60 -10.77 10.28
C ILE A 8 0.05 -10.60 11.66
N PRO A 9 0.46 -9.37 12.05
CA PRO A 9 1.01 -9.12 13.38
C PRO A 9 -0.03 -9.35 14.47
N GLU A 10 0.42 -9.87 15.63
CA GLU A 10 -0.40 -10.03 16.84
C GLU A 10 -0.87 -8.67 17.36
N ASP A 11 0.03 -7.69 17.41
CA ASP A 11 -0.28 -6.28 17.68
C ASP A 11 0.09 -5.42 16.46
N ALA A 12 -0.89 -5.21 15.58
CA ALA A 12 -0.70 -4.40 14.37
C ALA A 12 -0.32 -2.96 14.68
N ARG A 13 -0.87 -2.34 15.73
CA ARG A 13 -0.58 -0.93 16.02
C ARG A 13 0.86 -0.74 16.43
N ALA A 14 1.34 -1.57 17.35
CA ALA A 14 2.73 -1.54 17.77
C ALA A 14 3.69 -1.84 16.60
N PHE A 15 3.33 -2.79 15.74
CA PHE A 15 4.11 -3.12 14.54
C PHE A 15 4.21 -1.94 13.57
N PHE A 16 3.07 -1.34 13.22
CA PHE A 16 3.00 -0.27 12.22
C PHE A 16 3.48 1.10 12.73
N THR A 17 3.67 1.29 14.04
CA THR A 17 4.18 2.56 14.61
C THR A 17 5.49 2.98 13.93
N LYS A 18 6.44 2.05 13.74
CA LYS A 18 7.72 2.34 13.06
C LYS A 18 7.54 2.75 11.60
N VAL A 19 6.55 2.17 10.91
CA VAL A 19 6.22 2.50 9.51
C VAL A 19 5.61 3.90 9.45
N THR A 20 4.66 4.20 10.33
CA THR A 20 4.02 5.52 10.37
C THR A 20 4.98 6.62 10.77
N ASP A 21 5.92 6.36 11.68
CA ASP A 21 6.91 7.35 12.09
C ASP A 21 7.93 7.63 10.99
N TRP A 22 8.39 6.57 10.30
CA TRP A 22 9.20 6.74 9.09
C TRP A 22 8.46 7.53 8.00
N LEU A 23 7.16 7.26 7.81
CA LEU A 23 6.37 7.98 6.83
C LEU A 23 6.24 9.47 7.19
N LYS A 24 6.02 9.82 8.47
CA LYS A 24 5.98 11.22 8.90
C LYS A 24 7.28 11.95 8.56
N GLU A 25 8.43 11.33 8.81
CA GLU A 25 9.74 11.90 8.47
C GLU A 25 9.92 12.06 6.96
N TYR A 26 9.55 11.04 6.17
CA TYR A 26 9.57 11.12 4.71
C TYR A 26 8.72 12.28 4.17
N LEU A 27 7.55 12.52 4.77
CA LEU A 27 6.61 13.55 4.36
C LEU A 27 7.06 14.99 4.66
N GLU A 28 8.13 15.20 5.43
CA GLU A 28 8.72 16.53 5.62
C GLU A 28 9.40 17.07 4.35
N ASN A 29 9.92 16.17 3.51
CA ASN A 29 10.53 16.51 2.22
C ASN A 29 10.43 15.30 1.26
N PRO A 30 9.23 14.98 0.76
CA PRO A 30 9.02 13.80 -0.06
C PRO A 30 9.69 13.96 -1.44
N ALA A 31 9.90 12.83 -2.12
CA ALA A 31 10.26 12.89 -3.53
C ALA A 31 9.10 13.52 -4.34
N PRO A 32 9.36 14.12 -5.52
CA PRO A 32 8.31 14.70 -6.36
C PRO A 32 7.20 13.70 -6.70
N THR A 33 7.53 12.40 -6.78
CA THR A 33 6.58 11.32 -6.99
C THR A 33 6.80 10.24 -5.92
N THR A 34 5.73 9.87 -5.24
CA THR A 34 5.71 8.82 -4.22
C THR A 34 4.92 7.62 -4.72
N ARG A 35 5.65 6.59 -5.18
CA ARG A 35 5.05 5.31 -5.57
C ARG A 35 5.00 4.33 -4.40
N VAL A 36 3.82 3.88 -4.04
CA VAL A 36 3.57 2.83 -3.04
C VAL A 36 3.28 1.53 -3.77
N ILE A 37 3.94 0.44 -3.40
CA ILE A 37 3.75 -0.87 -4.00
C ILE A 37 3.32 -1.86 -2.92
N PHE A 38 2.15 -2.44 -3.08
CA PHE A 38 1.65 -3.53 -2.24
C PHE A 38 1.66 -4.83 -3.05
N GLN A 39 2.33 -5.83 -2.50
CA GLN A 39 2.39 -7.21 -2.99
C GLN A 39 2.15 -8.12 -1.80
N LEU A 40 0.92 -8.06 -1.29
CA LEU A 40 0.54 -8.78 -0.09
C LEU A 40 -0.19 -10.04 -0.52
N GLU A 41 0.24 -11.20 -0.04
CA GLU A 41 -0.51 -12.45 -0.22
C GLU A 41 -1.74 -12.48 0.69
N TYR A 42 -1.65 -11.79 1.82
CA TYR A 42 -2.74 -11.72 2.80
C TYR A 42 -2.49 -10.59 3.80
N MET A 43 -3.57 -9.93 4.21
CA MET A 43 -3.55 -9.03 5.36
C MET A 43 -4.80 -9.24 6.22
N ASN A 44 -4.61 -9.30 7.53
CA ASN A 44 -5.74 -9.35 8.46
C ASN A 44 -6.39 -7.97 8.60
N THR A 45 -7.60 -7.94 9.18
CA THR A 45 -8.39 -6.71 9.34
C THR A 45 -7.71 -5.62 10.18
N SER A 46 -6.76 -5.97 11.05
CA SER A 46 -5.99 -4.99 11.83
C SER A 46 -4.89 -4.35 10.97
N SER A 47 -4.20 -5.14 10.14
CA SER A 47 -3.24 -4.62 9.16
C SER A 47 -3.89 -3.73 8.11
N SER A 48 -5.06 -4.11 7.58
CA SER A 48 -5.78 -3.29 6.60
C SER A 48 -6.09 -1.89 7.15
N LYS A 49 -6.48 -1.78 8.43
CA LYS A 49 -6.70 -0.48 9.07
C LYS A 49 -5.42 0.36 9.13
N CYS A 50 -4.29 -0.25 9.49
CA CYS A 50 -3.02 0.46 9.53
C CYS A 50 -2.55 0.92 8.14
N PHE A 51 -2.77 0.11 7.09
CA PHE A 51 -2.48 0.52 5.71
C PHE A 51 -3.38 1.67 5.25
N VAL A 52 -4.68 1.62 5.58
CA VAL A 52 -5.60 2.74 5.30
C VAL A 52 -5.13 4.02 5.99
N ASP A 53 -4.77 3.95 7.27
CA ASP A 53 -4.25 5.12 8.02
C ASP A 53 -2.98 5.70 7.36
N MET A 54 -2.08 4.82 6.91
CA MET A 54 -0.87 5.22 6.18
C MET A 54 -1.18 5.86 4.82
N LEU A 55 -2.10 5.29 4.04
CA LEU A 55 -2.51 5.83 2.74
C LEU A 55 -3.25 7.17 2.88
N LYS A 56 -4.04 7.37 3.94
CA LYS A 56 -4.64 8.67 4.26
C LYS A 56 -3.61 9.76 4.55
N MET A 57 -2.50 9.42 5.20
CA MET A 57 -1.41 10.39 5.40
C MET A 57 -0.78 10.83 4.07
N LEU A 58 -0.69 9.92 3.09
CA LEU A 58 -0.20 10.22 1.75
C LEU A 58 -1.20 11.04 0.93
N GLU A 59 -2.50 10.75 1.06
CA GLU A 59 -3.56 11.51 0.39
C GLU A 59 -3.53 12.99 0.76
N VAL A 60 -3.32 13.31 2.04
CA VAL A 60 -3.25 14.70 2.54
C VAL A 60 -2.19 15.54 1.83
N VAL A 61 -1.11 14.94 1.34
CA VAL A 61 -0.01 15.65 0.68
C VAL A 61 0.02 15.46 -0.85
N HIS A 62 -0.93 14.70 -1.39
CA HIS A 62 -1.00 14.42 -2.81
C HIS A 62 -1.25 15.72 -3.59
N GLN A 63 -0.50 15.95 -4.67
CA GLN A 63 -0.56 17.15 -5.53
C GLN A 63 -0.06 18.46 -4.89
N ASP A 64 0.07 18.50 -3.56
CA ASP A 64 0.65 19.63 -2.83
C ASP A 64 2.17 19.48 -2.65
N ALA A 65 2.63 18.31 -2.19
CA ALA A 65 4.04 18.03 -1.93
C ALA A 65 4.60 16.88 -2.78
N THR A 66 3.75 15.94 -3.21
CA THR A 66 4.17 14.77 -3.99
C THR A 66 3.02 14.20 -4.83
N ASP A 67 3.34 13.65 -6.00
CA ASP A 67 2.41 12.87 -6.80
C ASP A 67 2.39 11.43 -6.30
N VAL A 68 1.30 11.02 -5.66
CA VAL A 68 1.14 9.68 -5.07
C VAL A 68 0.57 8.74 -6.11
N THR A 69 1.05 7.49 -6.13
CA THR A 69 0.43 6.40 -6.88
C THR A 69 0.56 5.11 -6.09
N LEU A 70 -0.54 4.38 -5.93
CA LEU A 70 -0.54 3.04 -5.37
C LEU A 70 -0.54 2.01 -6.50
N VAL A 71 0.36 1.04 -6.43
CA VAL A 71 0.33 -0.16 -7.27
C VAL A 71 -0.01 -1.34 -6.37
N TRP A 72 -1.17 -1.93 -6.62
CA TRP A 72 -1.69 -3.09 -5.90
C TRP A 72 -1.55 -4.32 -6.78
N TYR A 73 -0.64 -5.20 -6.40
CA TYR A 73 -0.49 -6.51 -7.00
C TYR A 73 -1.30 -7.52 -6.20
N TYR A 74 -2.02 -8.37 -6.90
CA TYR A 74 -2.80 -9.47 -6.35
C TYR A 74 -2.64 -10.70 -7.24
N ASP A 75 -2.90 -11.88 -6.68
CA ASP A 75 -2.99 -13.11 -7.46
C ASP A 75 -4.26 -13.03 -8.31
N GLU A 76 -4.18 -13.26 -9.63
CA GLU A 76 -5.35 -13.15 -10.51
C GLU A 76 -6.44 -14.20 -10.22
N GLU A 77 -6.11 -15.27 -9.48
CA GLU A 77 -7.07 -16.26 -8.99
C GLU A 77 -7.66 -15.89 -7.60
N ASP A 78 -7.21 -14.80 -6.97
CA ASP A 78 -7.69 -14.34 -5.64
C ASP A 78 -8.63 -13.13 -5.76
N GLU A 79 -9.92 -13.42 -5.93
CA GLU A 79 -11.00 -12.41 -6.04
C GLU A 79 -11.11 -11.52 -4.79
N ASP A 80 -10.87 -12.05 -3.58
CA ASP A 80 -10.94 -11.27 -2.34
C ASP A 80 -9.86 -10.17 -2.30
N MET A 81 -8.67 -10.49 -2.82
CA MET A 81 -7.56 -9.54 -2.92
C MET A 81 -7.74 -8.56 -4.08
N GLU A 82 -8.40 -8.95 -5.17
CA GLU A 82 -8.83 -8.04 -6.23
C GLU A 82 -9.82 -7.00 -5.67
N ASP A 83 -10.88 -7.45 -5.00
CA ASP A 83 -11.92 -6.60 -4.40
C ASP A 83 -11.32 -5.61 -3.41
N THR A 84 -10.35 -6.05 -2.59
CA THR A 84 -9.60 -5.17 -1.68
C THR A 84 -8.87 -4.05 -2.43
N GLY A 85 -8.31 -4.35 -3.60
CA GLY A 85 -7.65 -3.37 -4.45
C GLY A 85 -8.63 -2.36 -5.04
N GLU A 86 -9.78 -2.83 -5.54
CA GLU A 86 -10.86 -1.97 -6.02
C GLU A 86 -11.43 -1.10 -4.89
N ASP A 87 -11.55 -1.62 -3.67
CA ASP A 87 -11.92 -0.85 -2.49
C ASP A 87 -10.94 0.31 -2.23
N PHE A 88 -9.63 0.08 -2.33
CA PHE A 88 -8.66 1.17 -2.24
C PHE A 88 -8.81 2.20 -3.36
N LYS A 89 -9.03 1.74 -4.58
CA LYS A 89 -9.24 2.61 -5.75
C LYS A 89 -10.48 3.47 -5.62
N ASN A 90 -11.52 2.97 -4.96
CA ASN A 90 -12.74 3.74 -4.65
C ASN A 90 -12.59 4.64 -3.42
N MET A 91 -11.65 4.34 -2.53
CA MET A 91 -11.45 5.06 -1.28
C MET A 91 -10.56 6.31 -1.40
N PHE A 92 -9.61 6.32 -2.34
CA PHE A 92 -8.57 7.35 -2.44
C PHE A 92 -8.62 8.13 -3.75
N GLU A 93 -8.27 9.41 -3.71
CA GLU A 93 -8.27 10.27 -4.90
C GLU A 93 -7.03 10.12 -5.80
N PHE A 94 -5.91 9.63 -5.26
CA PHE A 94 -4.71 9.38 -6.05
C PHE A 94 -4.85 8.11 -6.92
N PRO A 95 -4.10 8.00 -8.04
CA PRO A 95 -4.16 6.81 -8.89
C PRO A 95 -3.84 5.50 -8.14
N VAL A 96 -4.74 4.53 -8.31
CA VAL A 96 -4.55 3.14 -7.86
C VAL A 96 -4.51 2.21 -9.08
N GLU A 97 -3.35 1.60 -9.30
CA GLU A 97 -3.12 0.65 -10.37
C GLU A 97 -3.27 -0.79 -9.85
N LEU A 98 -4.26 -1.51 -10.36
CA LEU A 98 -4.46 -2.93 -10.09
C LEU A 98 -3.64 -3.78 -11.07
N ARG A 99 -2.90 -4.75 -10.54
CA ARG A 99 -1.99 -5.61 -11.30
C ARG A 99 -2.17 -7.07 -10.88
N GLY A 100 -3.14 -7.76 -11.48
CA GLY A 100 -3.30 -9.20 -11.36
C GLY A 100 -2.08 -9.93 -11.94
N VAL A 101 -1.58 -10.94 -11.24
CA VAL A 101 -0.44 -11.75 -11.66
C VAL A 101 -0.65 -13.23 -11.33
N ASP A 102 -0.16 -14.11 -12.20
CA ASP A 102 -0.25 -15.57 -12.04
C ASP A 102 0.59 -16.10 -10.85
N ASP A 103 1.63 -15.36 -10.46
CA ASP A 103 2.48 -15.68 -9.30
C ASP A 103 3.03 -14.39 -8.69
N LEU A 104 2.50 -14.04 -7.51
CA LEU A 104 2.92 -12.87 -6.73
C LEU A 104 4.40 -12.89 -6.31
N LEU A 105 5.00 -14.07 -6.21
CA LEU A 105 6.35 -14.29 -5.67
C LEU A 105 7.43 -14.43 -6.74
N GLN A 106 7.08 -14.75 -7.99
CA GLN A 106 8.05 -14.96 -9.08
C GLN A 106 8.37 -13.73 -9.92
N ARG A 107 7.62 -12.63 -9.80
CA ARG A 107 7.93 -11.41 -10.57
C ARG A 107 9.15 -10.71 -9.97
N PRO A 108 10.29 -10.61 -10.70
CA PRO A 108 11.41 -9.82 -10.27
C PRO A 108 10.98 -8.37 -10.14
N PHE A 109 11.68 -7.66 -9.27
CA PHE A 109 11.48 -6.26 -8.92
C PHE A 109 11.67 -5.38 -10.17
N ASP A 110 10.67 -5.32 -11.05
CA ASP A 110 10.72 -4.49 -12.25
C ASP A 110 10.71 -3.02 -11.80
N LEU A 111 11.93 -2.46 -11.83
CA LEU A 111 12.28 -1.05 -11.66
C LEU A 111 12.01 -0.28 -12.96
#